data_AF-A0A964MY54-F1
#
_entry.id   AF-A0A964MY54-F1
#
_cell.length_a   1.000
_cell.length_b   1.000
_cell.length_c   1.000
_cell.angle_alpha   90.00
_cell.angle_beta   90.00
_cell.angle_gamma   90.00
#
_symmetry.space_group_name_H-M   'P 1'
#
loop_
_entity.id
_entity.type
_entity.pdbx_description
1 polymer ?
#
loop_
_entity_poly.entity_id
_entity_poly.type
_entity_poly.pdbx_seq_one_letter_code
_entity_poly.pdbx_strand_id
1 'polypeptide(L)'
;MTFRKALVASVMTLLVATTAAAQQQTGEIYGRAAAKSGAVLPGVTVTIEGPALIAPRVSVTSETGSYRAPELPIGTYSVTFKLPGFRTMVM
;
A
#
# COMPACT_ATOMS: atom_id res chain seq x y z
N MET A 1 6.35 -48.03 -17.24
CA MET A 1 7.17 -47.09 -16.42
C MET A 1 6.93 -45.61 -16.76
N THR A 2 6.38 -45.30 -17.93
CA THR A 2 6.04 -43.93 -18.41
C THR A 2 4.77 -43.33 -17.77
N PHE A 3 3.74 -44.13 -17.51
CA PHE A 3 2.46 -43.64 -16.97
C PHE A 3 2.57 -43.10 -15.53
N ARG A 4 3.34 -43.78 -14.66
CA ARG A 4 3.62 -43.30 -13.29
C ARG A 4 4.39 -41.98 -13.30
N LYS A 5 5.36 -41.83 -14.22
CA LYS A 5 6.13 -40.59 -14.37
C LYS A 5 5.26 -39.44 -14.87
N ALA A 6 4.34 -39.72 -15.81
CA ALA A 6 3.37 -38.74 -16.30
C ALA A 6 2.38 -38.27 -15.22
N LEU A 7 1.91 -39.21 -14.38
CA LEU A 7 1.04 -38.89 -13.24
C LEU A 7 1.74 -37.99 -12.22
N VAL A 8 2.99 -38.31 -11.85
CA VAL A 8 3.78 -37.50 -10.90
C VAL A 8 4.04 -36.10 -11.47
N ALA A 9 4.37 -35.99 -12.76
CA ALA A 9 4.55 -34.68 -13.41
C ALA A 9 3.26 -33.85 -13.39
N SER A 10 2.09 -34.44 -13.68
CA SER A 10 0.81 -33.72 -13.62
C SER A 10 0.47 -33.24 -12.20
N VAL A 11 0.68 -34.07 -11.18
CA VAL A 11 0.43 -33.70 -9.78
C VAL A 11 1.36 -32.57 -9.34
N MET A 12 2.63 -32.59 -9.74
CA MET A 12 3.58 -31.52 -9.46
C MET A 12 3.17 -30.20 -10.12
N THR A 13 2.72 -30.22 -11.38
CA THR A 13 2.23 -29.02 -12.07
C THR A 13 0.97 -28.46 -11.39
N LEU A 14 0.05 -29.31 -10.95
CA LEU A 14 -1.16 -28.89 -10.22
C LEU A 14 -0.84 -28.27 -8.86
N LEU A 15 0.17 -28.79 -8.15
CA LEU A 15 0.63 -28.22 -6.88
C LEU A 15 1.21 -26.81 -7.09
N VAL A 16 2.02 -26.60 -8.14
CA VAL A 16 2.59 -25.28 -8.46
C VAL A 16 1.51 -24.29 -8.93
N ALA A 17 0.41 -24.75 -9.53
CA ALA A 17 -0.69 -23.86 -9.93
C ALA A 17 -1.37 -23.16 -8.73
N THR A 18 -1.30 -23.74 -7.52
CA THR A 18 -1.92 -23.13 -6.32
C THR A 18 -1.14 -21.92 -5.78
N THR A 19 0.15 -21.77 -6.10
CA THR A 19 0.93 -20.58 -5.69
C THR A 19 0.54 -19.33 -6.48
N ALA A 20 -0.21 -19.46 -7.58
CA ALA A 20 -0.76 -18.32 -8.32
C ALA A 20 -1.81 -17.52 -7.53
N ALA A 21 -2.43 -18.13 -6.50
CA ALA A 21 -3.41 -17.45 -5.64
C ALA A 21 -2.78 -16.52 -4.58
N ALA A 22 -1.45 -16.45 -4.49
CA ALA A 22 -0.74 -15.49 -3.63
C ALA A 22 -0.57 -14.10 -4.28
N GLN A 23 -1.09 -13.88 -5.49
CA GLN A 23 -1.11 -12.57 -6.12
C GLN A 23 -2.09 -11.66 -5.37
N GLN A 24 -1.57 -10.99 -4.34
CA GLN A 24 -2.33 -10.01 -3.58
C GLN A 24 -2.48 -8.75 -4.43
N GLN A 25 -3.71 -8.42 -4.81
CA GLN A 25 -3.99 -7.14 -5.49
C GLN A 25 -3.93 -6.03 -4.44
N THR A 26 -2.80 -5.33 -4.38
CA THR A 26 -2.60 -4.16 -3.53
C THR A 26 -2.54 -2.88 -4.36
N GLY A 27 -2.97 -1.78 -3.77
CA GLY A 27 -2.80 -0.44 -4.29
C GLY A 27 -1.71 0.35 -3.57
N GLU A 28 -1.57 1.59 -3.98
CA GLU A 28 -0.70 2.59 -3.35
C GLU A 28 -1.49 3.88 -3.20
N ILE A 29 -1.36 4.54 -2.05
CA ILE A 29 -1.75 5.95 -1.89
C ILE A 29 -0.47 6.78 -1.92
N TYR A 30 -0.38 7.69 -2.88
CA TYR A 30 0.74 8.60 -3.02
C TYR A 30 0.25 10.02 -3.34
N GLY A 31 1.08 11.01 -3.05
CA GLY A 31 0.72 12.40 -3.31
C GLY A 31 1.80 13.38 -2.91
N ARG A 32 1.40 14.66 -2.87
CA ARG A 32 2.26 15.79 -2.49
C ARG A 32 1.50 16.71 -1.56
N ALA A 33 2.08 16.99 -0.40
CA ALA A 33 1.58 17.99 0.53
C ALA A 33 2.09 19.39 0.14
N ALA A 34 1.16 20.31 -0.01
CA ALA A 34 1.43 21.72 -0.29
C ALA A 34 0.43 22.61 0.45
N ALA A 35 0.86 23.83 0.79
CA ALA A 35 -0.01 24.86 1.33
C ALA A 35 -0.92 25.45 0.24
N LYS A 36 -1.97 26.19 0.63
CA LYS A 36 -2.84 26.91 -0.31
C LYS A 36 -2.10 27.90 -1.22
N SER A 37 -0.95 28.40 -0.78
CA SER A 37 -0.07 29.27 -1.58
C SER A 37 0.72 28.52 -2.64
N GLY A 38 0.69 27.18 -2.66
CA GLY A 38 1.52 26.34 -3.53
C GLY A 38 2.90 25.99 -2.95
N ALA A 39 3.24 26.50 -1.75
CA ALA A 39 4.48 26.15 -1.06
C ALA A 39 4.50 24.67 -0.68
N VAL A 40 5.61 23.97 -0.94
CA VAL A 40 5.78 22.56 -0.53
C VAL A 40 5.88 22.43 0.97
N LEU A 41 5.32 21.34 1.51
CA LEU A 41 5.34 21.06 2.94
C LEU A 41 6.11 19.76 3.22
N PRO A 42 7.42 19.85 3.51
CA PRO A 42 8.19 18.72 4.02
C PRO A 42 7.88 18.45 5.50
N GLY A 43 8.11 17.22 5.95
CA GLY A 43 7.94 16.85 7.36
C GLY A 43 6.48 16.64 7.81
N VAL A 44 5.51 16.68 6.89
CA VAL A 44 4.11 16.38 7.20
C VAL A 44 4.00 14.89 7.52
N THR A 45 3.50 14.58 8.71
CA THR A 45 3.15 13.20 9.09
C THR A 45 1.84 12.83 8.40
N VAL A 46 1.87 11.84 7.52
CA VAL A 46 0.72 11.28 6.81
C VAL A 46 0.38 9.94 7.43
N THR A 47 -0.82 9.82 7.99
CA THR A 47 -1.32 8.62 8.65
C THR A 47 -2.52 8.09 7.88
N ILE A 48 -2.45 6.84 7.43
CA ILE A 48 -3.49 6.17 6.65
C ILE A 48 -4.08 5.06 7.50
N GLU A 49 -5.40 5.12 7.70
CA GLU A 49 -6.14 4.17 8.53
C GLU A 49 -7.37 3.68 7.80
N GLY A 50 -7.78 2.45 8.09
CA GLY A 50 -8.99 1.87 7.50
C GLY A 50 -9.22 0.43 7.97
N PRO A 51 -10.43 -0.10 7.78
CA PRO A 51 -10.82 -1.44 8.25
C PRO A 51 -10.02 -2.58 7.59
N ALA A 52 -9.43 -2.32 6.43
CA ALA A 52 -8.61 -3.30 5.71
C ALA A 52 -7.16 -3.39 6.22
N LEU A 53 -6.72 -2.46 7.08
CA LEU A 53 -5.38 -2.45 7.66
C LEU A 53 -5.38 -3.02 9.07
N ILE A 54 -4.37 -3.83 9.39
CA ILE A 54 -4.13 -4.33 10.75
C ILE A 54 -3.61 -3.20 11.65
N ALA A 55 -2.83 -2.28 11.08
CA ALA A 55 -2.29 -1.11 11.76
C ALA A 55 -2.20 0.09 10.80
N PRO A 56 -2.24 1.33 11.32
CA PRO A 56 -2.07 2.53 10.52
C PRO A 56 -0.76 2.52 9.72
N ARG A 57 -0.82 2.99 8.47
CA ARG A 57 0.38 3.25 7.67
C ARG A 57 0.82 4.68 7.88
N VAL A 58 2.02 4.89 8.42
CA VAL A 58 2.56 6.22 8.70
C VAL A 58 3.73 6.49 7.75
N SER A 59 3.73 7.67 7.14
CA SER A 59 4.85 8.18 6.34
C SER A 59 5.07 9.66 6.63
N VAL A 60 6.25 10.16 6.28
CA VAL A 60 6.59 11.59 6.40
C VAL A 60 6.89 12.13 5.02
N THR A 61 6.39 13.32 4.69
CA THR A 61 6.66 13.94 3.39
C THR A 61 8.14 14.31 3.24
N SER A 62 8.69 14.06 2.05
CA SER A 62 10.05 14.44 1.68
C SER A 62 10.21 15.96 1.51
N GLU A 63 11.43 16.42 1.21
CA GLU A 63 11.74 17.83 0.89
C GLU A 63 10.87 18.41 -0.24
N THR A 64 10.43 17.57 -1.17
CA THR A 64 9.54 17.95 -2.28
C THR A 64 8.05 17.99 -1.88
N GLY A 65 7.74 17.64 -0.64
CA GLY A 65 6.40 17.43 -0.11
C GLY A 65 5.78 16.08 -0.49
N SER A 66 6.49 15.20 -1.19
CA SER A 66 5.95 13.92 -1.66
C SER A 66 5.87 12.87 -0.55
N TYR A 67 4.82 12.04 -0.59
CA TYR A 67 4.64 10.87 0.27
C TYR A 67 4.11 9.68 -0.53
N ARG A 68 4.34 8.48 0.00
CA ARG A 68 3.91 7.21 -0.58
C ARG A 68 3.58 6.22 0.52
N ALA A 69 2.52 5.44 0.29
CA ALA A 69 2.10 4.32 1.12
C ALA A 69 1.72 3.16 0.20
N PRO A 70 2.70 2.32 -0.18
CA PRO A 70 2.46 1.16 -1.04
C PRO A 70 1.86 -0.01 -0.23
N GLU A 71 1.44 -1.04 -0.97
CA GLU A 71 0.97 -2.32 -0.44
C GLU A 71 -0.31 -2.21 0.39
N LEU A 72 -1.19 -1.27 0.02
CA LEU A 72 -2.48 -1.11 0.68
C LEU A 72 -3.46 -2.14 0.10
N PRO A 73 -4.11 -2.97 0.93
CA PRO A 73 -5.20 -3.82 0.48
C PRO A 73 -6.33 -3.00 -0.17
N ILE A 74 -7.20 -3.65 -0.94
CA ILE A 74 -8.39 -2.99 -1.46
C ILE A 74 -9.31 -2.63 -0.29
N GLY A 75 -9.70 -1.36 -0.20
CA GLY A 75 -10.58 -0.87 0.87
C GLY A 75 -10.73 0.64 0.88
N THR A 76 -11.55 1.13 1.81
CA THR A 76 -11.70 2.56 2.09
C THR A 76 -10.73 2.96 3.18
N TYR A 77 -10.09 4.12 3.01
CA TYR A 77 -9.11 4.66 3.93
C TYR A 77 -9.43 6.10 4.29
N SER A 78 -9.13 6.49 5.52
CA SER A 78 -8.97 7.89 5.89
C SER A 78 -7.50 8.25 5.93
N VAL A 79 -7.16 9.43 5.41
CA VAL A 79 -5.79 9.93 5.34
C VAL A 79 -5.68 11.22 6.14
N THR A 80 -4.92 11.17 7.23
CA THR A 80 -4.68 12.31 8.11
C THR A 80 -3.30 12.91 7.86
N PHE A 81 -3.27 14.23 7.66
CA PHE A 81 -2.07 15.02 7.47
C PHE A 81 -1.85 15.93 8.68
N LYS A 82 -0.70 15.79 9.35
CA LYS A 82 -0.34 16.57 10.53
C LYS A 82 1.04 17.19 10.38
N LEU A 83 1.13 18.50 10.57
CA LEU A 83 2.37 19.25 10.62
C LEU A 83 2.26 20.32 11.72
N PRO A 84 3.21 20.45 12.65
CA PRO A 84 3.17 21.49 13.68
C PRO A 84 3.03 22.88 13.06
N GLY A 85 2.17 23.72 13.65
CA GLY A 85 1.86 25.05 13.12
C GLY A 85 0.83 25.06 11.98
N PHE A 86 0.36 23.89 11.51
CA PHE A 86 -0.71 23.76 10.53
C PHE A 86 -1.95 23.10 11.15
N ARG A 87 -3.12 23.39 10.57
CA ARG A 87 -4.34 22.66 10.90
C ARG A 87 -4.22 21.22 10.42
N THR A 88 -4.66 20.27 11.23
CA THR A 88 -4.77 18.87 10.81
C THR A 88 -5.82 18.76 9.71
N MET A 89 -5.48 18.08 8.62
CA MET A 89 -6.39 17.82 7.51
C MET A 89 -6.67 16.33 7.45
N VAL A 90 -7.92 15.95 7.27
CA VAL A 90 -8.37 14.56 7.14
C VAL A 90 -9.13 14.44 5.82
N MET A 91 -8.79 13.42 5.05
CA MET A 91 -9.49 12.99 3.83
C MET A 91 -10.14 11.62 4.04
#